data_AF-A0A8C8SXS4-F1
#
_entry.id   AF-A0A8C8SXS4-F1
#
_cell.length_a   1.000
_cell.length_b   1.000
_cell.length_c   1.000
_cell.angle_alpha   90.00
_cell.angle_beta   90.00
_cell.angle_gamma   90.00
#
_symmetry.space_group_name_H-M   'P 1'
#
loop_
_entity.id
_entity.type
_entity.pdbx_description
1 polymer ?
#
loop_
_entity_poly.entity_id
_entity_poly.type
_entity_poly.pdbx_seq_one_letter_code
_entity_poly.pdbx_strand_id
1 'polypeptide(L)'
;MEKETSRIPIYSVHHPTALCQGTSHTDTQTPFPSKKQRINKAVELEFSKDPNFIFSSHFPEDGAFKAKNQGLSRSTKKAEPLSKKTATIARGPLSRYKLEAELKNKNQLLEIAKQQVHSKLAGAQVTIKDLREKNEVLEEEVQKLKKFQDNCMMILESRNIDPVTGNEILAEEELKECQKQTMLLTEELKEELKLFSQTAAEQKEELQAATAMWKMAENDRDDFLEKQSSFQTEIDKYADTISQVELLLDT
;
A
#
# COMPACT_ATOMS: atom_id res chain seq x y z
N MET A 1 66.54 2.77 -14.05
CA MET A 1 65.28 2.90 -13.27
C MET A 1 64.22 3.40 -14.22
N GLU A 2 63.53 2.48 -14.87
CA GLU A 2 62.44 2.81 -15.78
C GLU A 2 61.14 2.28 -15.16
N LYS A 3 60.17 3.18 -15.02
CA LYS A 3 58.85 2.90 -14.48
C LYS A 3 57.96 2.43 -15.61
N GLU A 4 57.75 1.13 -15.74
CA GLU A 4 56.65 0.60 -16.55
C GLU A 4 55.37 0.61 -15.70
N THR A 5 54.53 1.61 -15.94
CA THR A 5 53.15 1.62 -15.45
C THR A 5 52.30 0.74 -16.34
N SER A 6 51.84 -0.38 -15.77
CA SER A 6 50.99 -1.38 -16.42
C SER A 6 49.69 -0.75 -16.96
N ARG A 7 49.36 -1.16 -18.19
CA ARG A 7 48.26 -0.67 -19.02
C ARG A 7 47.08 -1.64 -18.88
N ILE A 8 46.18 -1.37 -17.94
CA ILE A 8 44.89 -2.08 -17.86
C ILE A 8 43.82 -1.20 -18.53
N PRO A 9 43.04 -1.70 -19.51
CA PRO A 9 41.93 -0.96 -20.08
C PRO A 9 40.77 -0.87 -19.07
N ILE A 10 40.27 0.34 -18.83
CA ILE A 10 39.00 0.56 -18.13
C ILE A 10 37.88 0.38 -19.15
N TYR A 11 37.09 -0.68 -19.01
CA TYR A 11 35.82 -0.81 -19.73
C TYR A 11 34.80 0.13 -19.11
N SER A 12 34.51 1.24 -19.80
CA SER A 12 33.33 2.07 -19.55
C SER A 12 32.15 1.43 -20.30
N VAL A 13 31.17 0.91 -19.55
CA VAL A 13 29.88 0.51 -20.13
C VAL A 13 28.88 1.62 -19.88
N HIS A 14 28.56 2.34 -20.95
CA HIS A 14 27.43 3.23 -21.04
C HIS A 14 26.12 2.44 -20.87
N HIS A 15 25.23 2.88 -19.98
CA HIS A 15 23.85 2.43 -19.93
C HIS A 15 23.04 3.07 -21.08
N PRO A 16 22.29 2.31 -21.87
CA PRO A 16 21.22 2.86 -22.70
C PRO A 16 19.86 2.78 -21.99
N THR A 17 19.22 3.94 -21.96
CA THR A 17 17.80 4.24 -22.21
C THR A 17 16.80 3.09 -22.04
N ALA A 18 15.92 3.24 -21.04
CA ALA A 18 14.68 2.49 -20.89
C ALA A 18 13.68 2.84 -22.01
N LEU A 19 13.23 1.83 -22.75
CA LEU A 19 11.97 1.86 -23.49
C LEU A 19 11.40 0.44 -23.60
N CYS A 20 10.38 0.14 -22.80
CA CYS A 20 9.42 -0.94 -23.06
C CYS A 20 8.03 -0.45 -22.63
N GLN A 21 7.44 0.38 -23.48
CA GLN A 21 5.99 0.57 -23.56
C GLN A 21 5.50 -0.25 -24.75
N GLY A 22 4.55 -1.13 -24.49
CA GLY A 22 3.79 -1.89 -25.47
C GLY A 22 3.04 -3.00 -24.73
N THR A 23 1.78 -3.32 -24.99
CA THR A 23 0.82 -2.83 -25.98
C THR A 23 -0.53 -3.47 -25.60
N SER A 24 -1.60 -2.69 -25.76
CA SER A 24 -2.95 -3.08 -26.21
C SER A 24 -3.61 -4.38 -25.69
N HIS A 25 -4.76 -4.21 -25.05
CA HIS A 25 -5.93 -5.03 -25.36
C HIS A 25 -7.14 -4.14 -25.62
N THR A 26 -7.60 -4.18 -26.87
CA THR A 26 -8.86 -3.64 -27.38
C THR A 26 -9.99 -4.64 -27.16
N ASP A 27 -11.14 -4.08 -26.81
CA ASP A 27 -12.52 -4.47 -27.14
C ASP A 27 -12.91 -5.95 -27.25
N THR A 28 -13.89 -6.34 -26.43
CA THR A 28 -15.09 -7.01 -26.95
C THR A 28 -16.31 -6.64 -26.11
N GLN A 29 -17.04 -5.63 -26.56
CA GLN A 29 -18.46 -5.42 -26.25
C GLN A 29 -19.29 -6.53 -26.88
N THR A 30 -20.18 -7.17 -26.13
CA THR A 30 -21.44 -7.70 -26.70
C THR A 30 -22.63 -7.42 -25.77
N PRO A 31 -23.83 -7.16 -26.32
CA PRO A 31 -24.99 -6.69 -25.59
C PRO A 31 -26.09 -7.75 -25.49
N PHE A 32 -26.81 -7.87 -24.37
CA PHE A 32 -28.22 -8.33 -24.43
C PHE A 32 -29.10 -7.69 -23.34
N PRO A 33 -30.39 -7.45 -23.65
CA PRO A 33 -31.28 -6.61 -22.87
C PRO A 33 -32.18 -7.46 -21.95
N SER A 34 -32.75 -6.86 -20.91
CA SER A 34 -33.99 -7.38 -20.34
C SER A 34 -34.91 -6.27 -19.87
N LYS A 35 -36.04 -6.19 -20.58
CA LYS A 35 -37.22 -5.38 -20.27
C LYS A 35 -37.96 -6.00 -19.08
N LYS A 36 -38.42 -5.11 -18.20
CA LYS A 36 -39.71 -5.10 -17.48
C LYS A 36 -40.17 -6.43 -16.85
N GLN A 37 -40.35 -6.43 -15.53
CA GLN A 37 -41.65 -6.79 -14.97
C GLN A 37 -41.88 -6.14 -13.59
N ARG A 38 -42.74 -5.13 -13.56
CA ARG A 38 -43.48 -4.75 -12.35
C ARG A 38 -44.46 -5.88 -12.05
N ILE A 39 -44.39 -6.46 -10.86
CA ILE A 39 -45.53 -7.13 -10.23
C ILE A 39 -45.72 -6.47 -8.88
N ASN A 40 -46.85 -5.77 -8.78
CA ASN A 40 -47.43 -5.32 -7.53
C ASN A 40 -47.81 -6.55 -6.69
N LYS A 41 -47.37 -6.61 -5.43
CA LYS A 41 -48.12 -7.27 -4.37
C LYS A 41 -48.10 -6.36 -3.16
N ALA A 42 -49.28 -5.85 -2.83
CA ALA A 42 -49.57 -5.21 -1.58
C ALA A 42 -49.31 -6.22 -0.46
N VAL A 43 -48.35 -5.90 0.41
CA VAL A 43 -48.27 -6.48 1.74
C VAL A 43 -48.45 -5.31 2.69
N GLU A 44 -49.61 -5.34 3.34
CA GLU A 44 -49.99 -4.58 4.51
C GLU A 44 -48.88 -4.75 5.56
N LEU A 45 -48.07 -3.70 5.74
CA LEU A 45 -47.02 -3.68 6.76
C LEU A 45 -47.62 -3.07 8.02
N GLU A 46 -47.95 -3.93 8.98
CA GLU A 46 -48.29 -3.54 10.35
C GLU A 46 -47.22 -2.60 10.92
N PHE A 47 -47.68 -1.48 11.50
CA PHE A 47 -46.84 -0.56 12.24
C PHE A 47 -46.34 -1.24 13.52
N SER A 48 -45.08 -1.67 13.49
CA SER A 48 -44.31 -2.07 14.65
C SER A 48 -44.13 -0.88 15.61
N LYS A 49 -44.87 -0.93 16.73
CA LYS A 49 -44.58 -0.48 18.10
C LYS A 49 -43.62 0.71 18.30
N ASP A 50 -44.16 1.77 18.92
CA ASP A 50 -43.48 2.98 19.38
C ASP A 50 -42.12 2.75 20.08
N PRO A 51 -41.07 3.52 19.73
CA PRO A 51 -39.99 3.79 20.65
C PRO A 51 -40.37 4.97 21.55
N ASN A 52 -40.44 4.71 22.86
CA ASN A 52 -40.55 5.71 23.92
C ASN A 52 -39.54 6.85 23.72
N PHE A 53 -40.01 8.05 23.36
CA PHE A 53 -39.22 9.27 23.46
C PHE A 53 -39.29 9.79 24.89
N ILE A 54 -38.24 9.55 25.67
CA ILE A 54 -38.03 10.21 26.97
C ILE A 54 -37.46 11.60 26.70
N PHE A 55 -38.30 12.64 26.82
CA PHE A 55 -37.83 14.02 26.83
C PHE A 55 -37.21 14.30 28.21
N SER A 56 -35.89 14.13 28.33
CA SER A 56 -35.16 14.55 29.53
C SER A 56 -35.11 16.08 29.56
N SER A 57 -35.95 16.67 30.41
CA SER A 57 -35.90 18.10 30.72
C SER A 57 -34.83 18.35 31.78
N HIS A 58 -33.67 18.83 31.35
CA HIS A 58 -32.73 19.51 32.25
C HIS A 58 -33.26 20.93 32.50
N PHE A 59 -33.91 21.12 33.65
CA PHE A 59 -34.07 22.43 34.26
C PHE A 59 -32.80 22.74 35.08
N PRO A 60 -32.15 23.90 34.87
CA PRO A 60 -31.36 24.52 35.90
C PRO A 60 -32.29 25.35 36.79
N GLU A 61 -32.32 24.99 38.08
CA GLU A 61 -32.73 25.90 39.16
C GLU A 61 -31.86 27.16 39.11
N ASP A 62 -32.48 28.35 39.09
CA ASP A 62 -32.33 29.38 40.13
C ASP A 62 -33.08 30.67 39.71
N GLY A 63 -33.61 31.43 40.68
CA GLY A 63 -33.96 32.83 40.47
C GLY A 63 -35.45 33.19 40.38
N ALA A 64 -36.17 33.02 41.49
CA ALA A 64 -37.14 33.96 42.08
C ALA A 64 -38.03 34.83 41.17
N PHE A 65 -39.37 34.64 41.26
CA PHE A 65 -40.30 35.68 41.73
C PHE A 65 -41.64 35.04 42.13
N LYS A 66 -41.91 34.98 43.43
CA LYS A 66 -43.21 34.64 44.03
C LYS A 66 -44.08 35.90 44.02
N ALA A 67 -45.28 35.82 43.43
CA ALA A 67 -46.40 36.69 43.80
C ALA A 67 -47.51 35.84 44.43
N LYS A 68 -47.87 36.25 45.63
CA LYS A 68 -48.53 35.51 46.70
C LYS A 68 -50.05 35.51 46.48
N ASN A 69 -50.64 34.32 46.37
CA ASN A 69 -52.07 34.13 46.64
C ASN A 69 -52.33 34.52 48.11
N GLN A 70 -53.19 35.51 48.35
CA GLN A 70 -53.70 35.79 49.68
C GLN A 70 -55.21 35.85 49.64
N GLY A 71 -55.81 34.86 50.31
CA GLY A 71 -57.24 34.69 50.43
C GLY A 71 -57.90 35.74 51.33
N LEU A 72 -59.09 36.11 50.92
CA LEU A 72 -60.31 36.23 51.71
C LEU A 72 -60.17 36.36 53.25
N SER A 73 -60.50 37.54 53.79
CA SER A 73 -61.06 37.67 55.13
C SER A 73 -62.22 38.69 55.14
N ARG A 74 -63.36 38.25 55.68
CA ARG A 74 -64.59 39.02 55.88
C ARG A 74 -64.42 39.98 57.07
N SER A 75 -64.87 41.23 56.93
CA SER A 75 -65.52 41.97 58.03
C SER A 75 -66.29 43.20 57.51
N THR A 76 -67.62 43.07 57.52
CA THR A 76 -68.60 44.01 58.11
C THR A 76 -68.79 45.44 57.56
N LYS A 77 -69.90 45.59 56.82
CA LYS A 77 -70.89 46.70 56.79
C LYS A 77 -70.41 48.13 56.42
N LYS A 78 -70.89 48.65 55.26
CA LYS A 78 -71.97 49.66 55.11
C LYS A 78 -72.06 50.20 53.66
N ALA A 79 -73.30 50.33 53.19
CA ALA A 79 -73.82 51.17 52.10
C ALA A 79 -73.59 50.75 50.62
N GLU A 80 -74.65 50.18 50.02
CA GLU A 80 -75.04 50.35 48.61
C GLU A 80 -75.52 51.82 48.37
N PRO A 81 -75.69 52.34 47.12
CA PRO A 81 -76.52 51.71 46.09
C PRO A 81 -76.01 51.77 44.63
N LEU A 82 -76.34 50.70 43.89
CA LEU A 82 -77.00 50.69 42.56
C LEU A 82 -76.60 51.72 41.48
N SER A 83 -76.00 51.24 40.38
CA SER A 83 -76.43 51.66 39.03
C SER A 83 -76.12 50.59 37.97
N LYS A 84 -77.15 49.78 37.68
CA LYS A 84 -77.23 48.97 36.45
C LYS A 84 -77.49 49.89 35.25
N LYS A 85 -77.08 49.41 34.07
CA LYS A 85 -77.40 49.87 32.69
C LYS A 85 -76.34 50.76 32.06
N THR A 86 -75.57 50.22 31.10
CA THR A 86 -75.64 50.57 29.66
C THR A 86 -74.70 49.64 28.90
N ALA A 87 -75.05 48.35 28.85
CA ALA A 87 -74.61 47.51 27.74
C ALA A 87 -75.71 47.60 26.69
N THR A 88 -75.32 47.75 25.43
CA THR A 88 -76.19 47.90 24.24
C THR A 88 -76.61 49.36 23.97
N ILE A 89 -76.49 49.79 22.70
CA ILE A 89 -76.87 51.11 22.12
C ILE A 89 -75.70 52.13 21.98
N ALA A 90 -74.63 51.75 21.28
CA ALA A 90 -73.74 52.69 20.55
C ALA A 90 -72.85 51.95 19.53
N ARG A 91 -73.37 50.96 18.78
CA ARG A 91 -72.63 50.35 17.64
C ARG A 91 -73.14 50.95 16.33
N GLY A 92 -72.65 52.16 16.02
CA GLY A 92 -72.84 52.75 14.69
C GLY A 92 -72.06 51.98 13.61
N PRO A 93 -72.46 52.07 12.32
CA PRO A 93 -71.85 51.34 11.20
C PRO A 93 -70.32 51.50 11.12
N LEU A 94 -69.78 52.67 11.46
CA LEU A 94 -68.35 52.99 11.36
C LEU A 94 -67.45 52.13 12.28
N SER A 95 -67.94 51.71 13.46
CA SER A 95 -67.21 50.83 14.39
C SER A 95 -67.14 49.39 13.87
N ARG A 96 -68.16 48.94 13.13
CA ARG A 96 -68.20 47.61 12.51
C ARG A 96 -67.21 47.51 11.35
N TYR A 97 -67.12 48.52 10.49
CA TYR A 97 -66.17 48.55 9.36
C TYR A 97 -64.71 48.53 9.83
N LYS A 98 -64.36 49.27 10.90
CA LYS A 98 -63.00 49.23 11.47
C LYS A 98 -62.64 47.85 12.01
N LEU A 99 -63.56 47.22 12.74
CA LEU A 99 -63.37 45.86 13.24
C LEU A 99 -63.24 44.84 12.11
N GLU A 100 -64.03 44.98 11.05
CA GLU A 100 -63.96 44.11 9.87
C GLU A 100 -62.63 44.25 9.13
N ALA A 101 -62.13 45.48 8.97
CA ALA A 101 -60.82 45.73 8.37
C ALA A 101 -59.67 45.15 9.23
N GLU A 102 -59.74 45.31 10.55
CA GLU A 102 -58.75 44.72 11.47
C GLU A 102 -58.78 43.18 11.44
N LEU A 103 -59.98 42.59 11.37
CA LEU A 103 -60.14 41.13 11.27
C LEU A 103 -59.58 40.59 9.96
N LYS A 104 -59.82 41.29 8.83
CA LYS A 104 -59.20 40.95 7.53
C LYS A 104 -57.68 41.04 7.59
N ASN A 105 -57.13 42.08 8.21
CA ASN A 105 -55.67 42.23 8.38
C ASN A 105 -55.06 41.12 9.24
N LYS A 106 -55.69 40.79 10.38
CA LYS A 106 -55.25 39.67 11.25
C LYS A 106 -55.33 38.33 10.54
N ASN A 107 -56.39 38.10 9.77
CA ASN A 107 -56.54 36.87 8.99
C ASN A 107 -55.46 36.77 7.90
N GLN A 108 -55.14 37.88 7.23
CA GLN A 108 -54.06 37.91 6.24
C GLN A 108 -52.69 37.64 6.87
N LEU A 109 -52.39 38.22 8.05
CA LEU A 109 -51.16 37.91 8.78
C LEU A 109 -51.09 36.44 9.20
N LEU A 110 -52.22 35.85 9.62
CA LEU A 110 -52.30 34.44 9.97
C LEU A 110 -52.05 33.54 8.75
N GLU A 111 -52.58 33.89 7.58
CA GLU A 111 -52.33 33.14 6.35
C GLU A 111 -50.86 33.23 5.92
N ILE A 112 -50.22 34.40 6.05
CA ILE A 112 -48.76 34.56 5.81
C ILE A 112 -47.96 33.71 6.80
N ALA A 113 -48.28 33.76 8.09
CA ALA A 113 -47.59 32.99 9.12
C ALA A 113 -47.75 31.48 8.88
N LYS A 114 -48.96 31.04 8.52
CA LYS A 114 -49.26 29.66 8.12
C LYS A 114 -48.43 29.22 6.93
N GLN A 115 -48.37 30.03 5.87
CA GLN A 115 -47.53 29.75 4.69
C GLN A 115 -46.05 29.67 5.08
N GLN A 116 -45.55 30.60 5.90
CA GLN A 116 -44.16 30.59 6.35
C GLN A 116 -43.82 29.32 7.15
N VAL A 117 -44.71 28.90 8.05
CA VAL A 117 -44.53 27.65 8.81
C VAL A 117 -44.55 26.45 7.88
N HIS A 118 -45.45 26.39 6.90
CA HIS A 118 -45.48 25.32 5.91
C HIS A 118 -44.19 25.28 5.06
N SER A 119 -43.68 26.43 4.62
CA SER A 119 -42.42 26.50 3.89
C SER A 119 -41.23 26.03 4.73
N LYS A 120 -41.16 26.44 6.01
CA LYS A 120 -40.11 25.98 6.94
C LYS A 120 -40.21 24.49 7.22
N LEU A 121 -41.42 23.97 7.41
CA LEU A 121 -41.67 22.54 7.62
C LEU A 121 -41.23 21.73 6.40
N ALA A 122 -41.58 22.17 5.19
CA ALA A 122 -41.15 21.51 3.95
C ALA A 122 -39.62 21.53 3.80
N GLY A 123 -38.96 22.66 4.09
CA GLY A 123 -37.50 22.76 4.07
C GLY A 123 -36.84 21.80 5.07
N ALA A 124 -37.33 21.76 6.31
CA ALA A 124 -36.83 20.84 7.33
C ALA A 124 -37.04 19.37 6.94
N GLN A 125 -38.18 19.02 6.33
CA GLN A 125 -38.43 17.66 5.83
C GLN A 125 -37.44 17.24 4.74
N VAL A 126 -37.08 18.14 3.82
CA VAL A 126 -36.04 17.86 2.82
C VAL A 126 -34.69 17.64 3.50
N THR A 127 -34.28 18.52 4.41
CA THR A 127 -33.01 18.34 5.15
C THR A 127 -32.96 17.05 5.95
N ILE A 128 -34.06 16.68 6.62
CA ILE A 128 -34.16 15.41 7.36
C ILE A 128 -33.98 14.22 6.42
N LYS A 129 -34.56 14.28 5.21
CA LYS A 129 -34.41 13.22 4.20
C LYS A 129 -32.96 13.11 3.75
N ASP A 130 -32.32 14.22 3.38
CA ASP A 130 -30.92 14.24 2.94
C ASP A 130 -29.96 13.74 4.03
N LEU A 131 -30.20 14.13 5.29
CA LEU A 131 -29.39 13.65 6.42
C LEU A 131 -29.59 12.16 6.68
N ARG A 132 -30.81 11.65 6.51
CA ARG A 132 -31.08 10.21 6.65
C ARG A 132 -30.32 9.40 5.59
N GLU A 133 -30.35 9.81 4.33
CA GLU A 133 -29.64 9.14 3.24
C GLU A 133 -28.12 9.15 3.50
N LYS A 134 -27.56 10.29 3.92
CA LYS A 134 -26.13 10.37 4.30
C LYS A 134 -25.80 9.45 5.47
N ASN A 135 -26.68 9.34 6.46
CA ASN A 135 -26.47 8.47 7.60
C ASN A 135 -26.48 6.99 7.21
N GLU A 136 -27.35 6.59 6.29
CA GLU A 136 -27.38 5.22 5.73
C GLU A 136 -26.07 4.87 5.01
N VAL A 137 -25.55 5.78 4.17
CA VAL A 137 -24.26 5.59 3.49
C VAL A 137 -23.10 5.46 4.50
N LEU A 138 -23.07 6.31 5.54
CA LEU A 138 -22.05 6.23 6.58
C LEU A 138 -22.13 4.92 7.36
N GLU A 139 -23.33 4.43 7.66
CA GLU A 139 -23.52 3.13 8.32
C GLU A 139 -22.99 1.97 7.47
N GLU A 140 -23.21 2.00 6.15
CA GLU A 140 -22.62 1.02 5.23
C GLU A 140 -21.09 1.09 5.19
N GLU A 141 -20.52 2.30 5.13
CA GLU A 141 -19.07 2.51 5.13
C GLU A 141 -18.42 2.01 6.43
N VAL A 142 -19.03 2.32 7.57
CA VAL A 142 -18.59 1.81 8.88
C VAL A 142 -18.63 0.29 8.90
N GLN A 143 -19.68 -0.34 8.35
CA GLN A 143 -19.75 -1.79 8.28
C GLN A 143 -18.66 -2.39 7.37
N LYS A 144 -18.36 -1.75 6.23
CA LYS A 144 -17.26 -2.16 5.33
C LYS A 144 -15.90 -2.05 6.02
N LEU A 145 -15.65 -0.93 6.70
CA LEU A 145 -14.41 -0.71 7.45
C LEU A 145 -14.25 -1.71 8.59
N LYS A 146 -15.33 -2.05 9.29
CA LYS A 146 -15.29 -3.08 10.34
C LYS A 146 -14.93 -4.45 9.78
N LYS A 147 -15.54 -4.86 8.66
CA LYS A 147 -15.17 -6.12 7.98
C LYS A 147 -13.71 -6.11 7.52
N PHE A 148 -13.23 -4.97 7.03
CA PHE A 148 -11.83 -4.82 6.63
C PHE A 148 -10.90 -4.95 7.83
N GLN A 149 -11.21 -4.28 8.94
CA GLN A 149 -10.47 -4.38 10.20
C GLN A 149 -10.43 -5.83 10.71
N ASP A 150 -11.57 -6.51 10.75
CA ASP A 150 -11.66 -7.91 11.19
C ASP A 150 -10.81 -8.83 10.29
N ASN A 151 -10.79 -8.59 8.97
CA ASN A 151 -9.95 -9.33 8.04
C ASN A 151 -8.45 -9.08 8.29
N CYS A 152 -8.05 -7.83 8.52
CA CYS A 152 -6.68 -7.51 8.90
C CYS A 152 -6.28 -8.20 10.21
N MET A 153 -7.14 -8.16 11.22
CA MET A 153 -6.92 -8.83 12.51
C MET A 153 -6.75 -10.34 12.31
N MET A 154 -7.60 -10.98 11.52
CA MET A 154 -7.52 -12.41 11.22
C MET A 154 -6.18 -12.79 10.57
N ILE A 155 -5.69 -11.99 9.62
CA ILE A 155 -4.39 -12.23 8.97
C ILE A 155 -3.26 -12.13 9.99
N LEU A 156 -3.30 -11.12 10.88
CA LEU A 156 -2.30 -10.95 11.92
C LEU A 156 -2.33 -12.10 12.92
N GLU A 157 -3.49 -12.47 13.44
CA GLU A 157 -3.67 -13.58 14.38
C GLU A 157 -3.27 -14.93 13.76
N SER A 158 -3.71 -15.23 12.53
CA SER A 158 -3.39 -16.50 11.86
C SER A 158 -1.90 -16.69 11.61
N ARG A 159 -1.16 -15.59 11.48
CA ARG A 159 0.30 -15.59 11.28
C ARG A 159 1.07 -15.25 12.56
N ASN A 160 0.39 -15.09 13.70
CA ASN A 160 0.97 -14.60 14.96
C ASN A 160 1.84 -13.34 14.77
N ILE A 161 1.46 -12.45 13.85
CA ILE A 161 2.16 -11.20 13.58
C ILE A 161 1.68 -10.16 14.59
N ASP A 162 2.60 -9.64 15.40
CA ASP A 162 2.32 -8.45 16.19
C ASP A 162 2.27 -7.23 15.25
N PRO A 163 1.16 -6.46 15.23
CA PRO A 163 1.02 -5.29 14.35
C PRO A 163 2.08 -4.21 14.58
N VAL A 164 2.71 -4.17 15.76
CA VAL A 164 3.80 -3.22 16.05
C VAL A 164 5.15 -3.72 15.55
N THR A 165 5.34 -5.05 15.51
CA THR A 165 6.61 -5.72 15.23
C THR A 165 6.67 -6.30 13.81
N GLY A 166 5.65 -6.07 12.98
CA GLY A 166 5.59 -6.61 11.60
C GLY A 166 6.81 -6.29 10.73
N ASN A 167 7.47 -5.13 10.93
CA ASN A 167 8.69 -4.77 10.22
C ASN A 167 9.91 -5.60 10.65
N GLU A 168 9.99 -6.01 11.93
CA GLU A 168 11.08 -6.87 12.42
C GLU A 168 10.96 -8.28 11.83
N ILE A 169 9.75 -8.82 11.67
CA ILE A 169 9.54 -10.15 11.07
C ILE A 169 10.01 -10.16 9.61
N LEU A 170 9.67 -9.13 8.83
CA LEU A 170 10.12 -9.01 7.45
C LEU A 170 11.65 -8.91 7.38
N ALA A 171 12.26 -8.08 8.22
CA ALA A 171 13.71 -7.94 8.30
C ALA A 171 14.41 -9.24 8.73
N GLU A 172 13.81 -10.01 9.63
CA GLU A 172 14.37 -11.29 10.08
C GLU A 172 14.28 -12.38 9.00
N GLU A 173 13.18 -12.44 8.25
CA GLU A 173 13.02 -13.35 7.11
C GLU A 173 14.04 -13.02 6.01
N GLU A 174 14.19 -11.74 5.66
CA GLU A 174 15.19 -11.26 4.70
C GLU A 174 16.62 -11.56 5.17
N LEU A 175 16.91 -11.38 6.46
CA LEU A 175 18.20 -11.72 7.05
C LEU A 175 18.46 -13.24 6.98
N LYS A 176 17.47 -14.07 7.29
CA LYS A 176 17.58 -15.54 7.21
C LYS A 176 17.84 -16.01 5.78
N GLU A 177 17.11 -15.47 4.81
CA GLU A 177 17.33 -15.81 3.40
C GLU A 177 18.71 -15.33 2.92
N CYS A 178 19.11 -14.10 3.27
CA CYS A 178 20.45 -13.58 2.98
C CYS A 178 21.55 -14.45 3.61
N GLN A 179 21.37 -14.86 4.86
CA GLN A 179 22.30 -15.74 5.56
C GLN A 179 22.42 -17.09 4.86
N LYS A 180 21.29 -17.69 4.45
CA LYS A 180 21.26 -18.97 3.73
C LYS A 180 21.97 -18.87 2.38
N GLN A 181 21.71 -17.83 1.60
CA GLN A 181 22.39 -17.59 0.33
C GLN A 181 23.90 -17.40 0.52
N THR A 182 24.29 -16.62 1.53
CA THR A 182 25.70 -16.40 1.88
C THR A 182 26.39 -17.70 2.24
N MET A 183 25.74 -18.57 3.02
CA MET A 183 26.27 -19.87 3.41
C MET A 183 26.47 -20.78 2.19
N LEU A 184 25.48 -20.87 1.30
CA LEU A 184 25.57 -21.68 0.07
C LEU A 184 26.71 -21.19 -0.84
N LEU A 185 26.81 -19.89 -1.08
CA LEU A 185 27.87 -19.31 -1.91
C LEU A 185 29.27 -19.56 -1.30
N THR A 186 29.37 -19.49 0.03
CA THR A 186 30.63 -19.77 0.74
C THR A 186 31.03 -21.23 0.61
N GLU A 187 30.07 -22.15 0.67
CA GLU A 187 30.30 -23.58 0.47
C GLU A 187 30.75 -23.88 -0.97
N GLU A 188 30.07 -23.32 -1.96
CA GLU A 188 30.44 -23.45 -3.39
C GLU A 188 31.85 -22.92 -3.66
N LEU A 189 32.17 -21.71 -3.17
CA LEU A 189 33.51 -21.12 -3.31
C LEU A 189 34.60 -22.00 -2.67
N LYS A 190 34.29 -22.62 -1.53
CA LYS A 190 35.22 -23.53 -0.84
C LYS A 190 35.46 -24.79 -1.66
N GLU A 191 34.42 -25.34 -2.29
CA GLU A 191 34.55 -26.50 -3.17
C GLU A 191 35.34 -26.17 -4.43
N GLU A 192 35.05 -25.03 -5.07
CA GLU A 192 35.78 -24.56 -6.25
C GLU A 192 37.26 -24.31 -5.93
N LEU A 193 37.58 -23.68 -4.81
CA LEU A 193 38.97 -23.46 -4.38
C LEU A 193 39.71 -24.78 -4.12
N LYS A 194 39.01 -25.78 -3.54
CA LYS A 194 39.58 -27.12 -3.33
C LYS A 194 39.87 -27.81 -4.66
N LEU A 195 38.94 -27.76 -5.61
CA LEU A 195 39.13 -28.31 -6.96
C LEU A 195 40.29 -27.60 -7.67
N PHE A 196 40.33 -26.28 -7.63
CA PHE A 196 41.43 -25.50 -8.20
C PHE A 196 42.78 -25.91 -7.61
N SER A 197 42.87 -26.04 -6.29
CA SER A 197 44.10 -26.47 -5.61
C SER A 197 44.53 -27.87 -6.01
N GLN A 198 43.59 -28.80 -6.19
CA GLN A 198 43.88 -30.15 -6.63
C GLN A 198 44.40 -30.16 -8.07
N THR A 199 43.69 -29.51 -8.99
CA THR A 199 44.10 -29.41 -10.40
C THR A 199 45.47 -28.74 -10.54
N ALA A 200 45.74 -27.69 -9.75
CA ALA A 200 47.04 -27.04 -9.74
C ALA A 200 48.17 -27.97 -9.26
N ALA A 201 47.89 -28.86 -8.30
CA ALA A 201 48.85 -29.85 -7.84
C ALA A 201 49.13 -30.91 -8.93
N GLU A 202 48.08 -31.42 -9.58
CA GLU A 202 48.19 -32.38 -10.69
C GLU A 202 48.98 -31.79 -11.87
N GLN A 203 48.66 -30.55 -12.29
CA GLN A 203 49.38 -29.86 -13.36
C GLN A 203 50.84 -29.58 -13.00
N LYS A 204 51.14 -29.30 -11.73
CA LYS A 204 52.52 -29.16 -11.26
C LYS A 204 53.29 -30.48 -11.37
N GLU A 205 52.68 -31.60 -11.01
CA GLU A 205 53.30 -32.92 -11.12
C GLU A 205 53.57 -33.29 -12.59
N GLU A 206 52.60 -33.06 -13.47
CA GLU A 206 52.74 -33.29 -14.91
C GLU A 206 53.89 -32.45 -15.51
N LEU A 207 53.99 -31.18 -15.14
CA LEU A 207 55.08 -30.31 -15.56
C LEU A 207 56.45 -30.80 -15.04
N GLN A 208 56.52 -31.28 -13.80
CA GLN A 208 57.74 -31.85 -13.23
C GLN A 208 58.16 -33.14 -13.97
N ALA A 209 57.22 -34.00 -14.30
CA ALA A 209 57.47 -35.22 -15.08
C ALA A 209 57.97 -34.87 -16.49
N ALA A 210 57.32 -33.94 -17.19
CA ALA A 210 57.76 -33.45 -18.49
C ALA A 210 59.18 -32.86 -18.40
N THR A 211 59.45 -32.04 -17.38
CA THR A 211 60.78 -31.46 -17.16
C THR A 211 61.85 -32.54 -16.97
N ALA A 212 61.54 -33.63 -16.25
CA ALA A 212 62.46 -34.74 -16.06
C ALA A 212 62.74 -35.49 -17.38
N MET A 213 61.70 -35.74 -18.18
CA MET A 213 61.86 -36.36 -19.51
C MET A 213 62.71 -35.51 -20.45
N TRP A 214 62.51 -34.18 -20.46
CA TRP A 214 63.32 -33.27 -21.27
C TRP A 214 64.79 -33.30 -20.88
N LYS A 215 65.10 -33.37 -19.58
CA LYS A 215 66.49 -33.53 -19.11
C LYS A 215 67.11 -34.86 -19.53
N MET A 216 66.35 -35.95 -19.51
CA MET A 216 66.85 -37.23 -20.00
C MET A 216 67.15 -37.18 -21.51
N ALA A 217 66.23 -36.61 -22.30
CA ALA A 217 66.44 -36.44 -23.74
C ALA A 217 67.63 -35.52 -24.07
N GLU A 218 67.88 -34.50 -23.24
CA GLU A 218 69.05 -33.64 -23.37
C GLU A 218 70.36 -34.39 -23.09
N ASN A 219 70.40 -35.22 -22.05
CA ASN A 219 71.55 -36.08 -21.77
C ASN A 219 71.80 -37.08 -22.91
N ASP A 220 70.75 -37.75 -23.42
CA ASP A 220 70.86 -38.69 -24.54
C ASP A 220 71.41 -38.00 -25.82
N ARG A 221 71.00 -36.74 -26.04
CA ARG A 221 71.52 -35.90 -27.14
C ARG A 221 72.99 -35.60 -26.95
N ASP A 222 73.43 -35.27 -25.74
CA ASP A 222 74.82 -34.97 -25.44
C ASP A 222 75.71 -36.23 -25.59
N ASP A 223 75.27 -37.38 -25.10
CA ASP A 223 75.93 -38.68 -25.29
C ASP A 223 76.08 -39.04 -26.78
N PHE A 224 75.06 -38.74 -27.58
CA PHE A 224 75.11 -38.93 -29.03
C PHE A 224 76.14 -38.02 -29.69
N LEU A 225 76.20 -36.74 -29.31
CA LEU A 225 77.16 -35.77 -29.84
C LEU A 225 78.61 -36.15 -29.47
N GLU A 226 78.84 -36.66 -28.27
CA GLU A 226 80.17 -37.16 -27.87
C GLU A 226 80.61 -38.33 -28.75
N LYS A 227 79.72 -39.31 -28.98
CA LYS A 227 79.99 -40.41 -29.91
C LYS A 227 80.26 -39.91 -31.32
N GLN A 228 79.45 -38.99 -31.84
CA GLN A 228 79.67 -38.39 -33.15
C GLN A 228 81.06 -37.75 -33.25
N SER A 229 81.48 -36.98 -32.25
CA SER A 229 82.80 -36.37 -32.19
C SER A 229 83.94 -37.40 -32.17
N SER A 230 83.75 -38.50 -31.41
CA SER A 230 84.72 -39.60 -31.35
C SER A 230 84.88 -40.30 -32.71
N PHE A 231 83.78 -40.61 -33.40
CA PHE A 231 83.82 -41.19 -34.74
C PHE A 231 84.46 -40.25 -35.77
N GLN A 232 84.16 -38.95 -35.71
CA GLN A 232 84.79 -37.98 -36.60
C GLN A 232 86.32 -37.97 -36.42
N THR A 233 86.77 -37.98 -35.17
CA THR A 233 88.21 -38.05 -34.84
C THR A 233 88.86 -39.32 -35.37
N GLU A 234 88.15 -40.46 -35.34
CA GLU A 234 88.66 -41.73 -35.86
C GLU A 234 88.72 -41.75 -37.39
N ILE A 235 87.71 -41.19 -38.07
CA ILE A 235 87.71 -40.99 -39.52
C ILE A 235 88.90 -40.12 -39.94
N ASP A 236 89.13 -39.01 -39.25
CA ASP A 236 90.24 -38.10 -39.57
C ASP A 236 91.59 -38.82 -39.43
N LYS A 237 91.77 -39.64 -38.38
CA LYS A 237 92.98 -40.48 -38.22
C LYS A 237 93.17 -41.49 -39.34
N TYR A 238 92.09 -42.14 -39.78
CA TYR A 238 92.16 -43.09 -40.91
C TYR A 238 92.47 -42.36 -42.22
N ALA A 239 91.89 -41.19 -42.46
CA ALA A 239 92.20 -40.36 -43.62
C ALA A 239 93.68 -39.97 -43.64
N ASP A 240 94.24 -39.50 -42.52
CA ASP A 240 95.66 -39.18 -42.38
C ASP A 240 96.57 -40.40 -42.64
N THR A 241 96.16 -41.58 -42.18
CA THR A 241 96.91 -42.83 -42.40
C THR A 241 96.89 -43.24 -43.87
N ILE A 242 95.73 -43.13 -44.54
CA ILE A 242 95.60 -43.40 -45.97
C ILE A 242 96.49 -42.46 -46.77
N SER A 243 96.44 -41.15 -46.51
CA SER A 243 97.28 -40.17 -47.19
C SER A 243 98.78 -40.45 -46.99
N GLN A 244 99.19 -40.93 -45.82
CA GLN A 244 100.58 -41.36 -45.58
C GLN A 244 100.97 -42.60 -46.39
N VAL A 245 100.08 -43.60 -46.48
CA VAL A 245 100.32 -44.82 -47.27
C VAL A 245 100.39 -44.49 -48.76
N GLU A 246 99.50 -43.64 -49.26
CA GLU A 246 99.53 -43.15 -50.66
C GLU A 246 100.87 -42.47 -50.97
N LEU A 247 101.36 -41.58 -50.10
CA LEU A 247 102.66 -40.92 -50.28
C LEU A 247 103.82 -41.93 -50.35
N LEU A 248 103.79 -42.99 -49.54
CA LEU A 248 104.82 -44.04 -49.55
C LEU A 248 104.78 -44.94 -50.80
N LEU A 249 103.63 -45.06 -51.46
CA LEU A 249 103.47 -45.84 -52.70
C LEU A 249 103.84 -45.04 -53.96
N ASP A 250 103.77 -43.71 -53.89
CA ASP A 250 104.14 -42.80 -54.98
C ASP A 250 105.66 -42.47 -55.02
N THR A 251 106.49 -43.13 -54.20
CA THR A 251 107.96 -43.00 -54.17
C THR A 251 108.65 -44.24 -54.73
#